data_AF-A0A2I0HF20-F1
#
_entry.id   AF-A0A2I0HF20-F1
#
_cell.length_a   1.000
_cell.length_b   1.000
_cell.length_c   1.000
_cell.angle_alpha   90.00
_cell.angle_beta   90.00
_cell.angle_gamma   90.00
#
_symmetry.space_group_name_H-M   'P 1'
#
loop_
_entity.id
_entity.type
_entity.pdbx_description
1 polymer ?
#
loop_
_entity_poly.entity_id
_entity_poly.type
_entity_poly.pdbx_seq_one_letter_code
_entity_poly.pdbx_strand_id
1 'polypeptide(L)'
;CCSQYGRCGTAPEYCLAGCQSQCSGGEDGGVGDMGSVISRDTFNELLKHRNDAGCPAKGFYTYDAFVEAAKAFPAFGTTGDTDTRKREIAAFLAQTSHETT
;
A
#
# COMPACT_ATOMS: atom_id res chain seq x y z
N CYS A 1 -8.66 18.07 7.22
CA CYS A 1 -10.09 18.07 6.88
C CYS A 1 -10.86 19.14 7.66
N CYS A 2 -11.94 19.67 7.08
CA CYS A 2 -12.86 20.60 7.71
C CYS A 2 -14.21 19.93 7.96
N SER A 3 -14.61 19.76 9.22
CA SER A 3 -15.86 19.08 9.59
C SER A 3 -17.11 19.90 9.21
N GLN A 4 -18.29 19.27 9.25
CA GLN A 4 -19.58 19.96 9.06
C GLN A 4 -19.82 21.12 10.04
N TYR A 5 -19.11 21.15 11.17
CA TYR A 5 -19.23 22.18 12.19
C TYR A 5 -18.19 23.30 12.04
N GLY A 6 -17.47 23.35 10.91
CA GLY A 6 -16.46 24.38 10.63
C GLY A 6 -15.20 24.27 11.49
N ARG A 7 -14.86 23.06 11.95
CA ARG A 7 -13.64 22.79 12.72
C ARG A 7 -12.63 22.04 11.85
N CYS A 8 -11.36 22.37 11.97
CA CYS A 8 -10.29 21.72 11.22
C CYS A 8 -9.58 20.66 12.06
N GLY A 9 -9.37 19.48 11.49
CA GLY A 9 -8.66 18.37 12.13
C GLY A 9 -8.36 17.22 11.15
N THR A 10 -7.63 16.23 11.65
CA THR A 10 -7.23 15.01 10.90
C THR A 10 -7.92 13.75 11.40
N ALA A 11 -8.57 13.82 12.57
CA ALA A 11 -9.30 12.67 13.11
C ALA A 11 -10.57 12.40 12.28
N PRO A 12 -11.11 11.16 12.34
CA PRO A 12 -12.22 10.74 11.48
C PRO A 12 -13.46 11.63 11.57
N GLU A 13 -13.76 12.20 12.75
CA GLU A 13 -14.87 13.14 12.94
C GLU A 13 -14.73 14.44 12.12
N TYR A 14 -13.53 14.76 11.64
CA TYR A 14 -13.28 15.91 10.76
C TYR A 14 -13.28 15.55 9.27
N CYS A 15 -12.98 14.28 8.94
CA CYS A 15 -12.72 13.83 7.56
C CYS A 15 -13.83 12.96 6.97
N LEU A 16 -14.69 12.37 7.80
CA LEU A 16 -15.76 11.48 7.37
C LEU A 16 -17.05 12.26 7.06
N ALA A 17 -18.21 11.70 7.42
CA ALA A 17 -19.54 12.21 7.07
C ALA A 17 -19.72 13.69 7.44
N GLY A 18 -20.08 14.50 6.45
CA GLY A 18 -20.30 15.94 6.62
C GLY A 18 -19.05 16.81 6.46
N CYS A 19 -17.90 16.26 6.09
CA CYS A 19 -16.74 17.09 5.80
C CYS A 19 -17.01 18.09 4.64
N GLN A 20 -16.59 19.34 4.83
CA GLN A 20 -16.83 20.46 3.92
C GLN A 20 -15.67 20.76 2.97
N SER A 21 -14.42 20.57 3.43
CA SER A 21 -13.23 20.84 2.62
C SER A 21 -12.03 20.03 3.10
N GLN A 22 -11.09 19.74 2.19
CA GLN A 22 -9.92 18.92 2.48
C GLN A 22 -10.29 17.57 3.13
N CYS A 23 -11.41 16.96 2.72
CA CYS A 23 -11.96 15.72 3.30
C CYS A 23 -11.13 14.48 2.95
N SER A 24 -10.45 14.58 1.83
CA SER A 24 -9.39 13.68 1.39
C SER A 24 -8.00 14.21 1.79
N GLY A 25 -7.93 15.28 2.57
CA GLY A 25 -6.75 16.09 2.84
C GLY A 25 -6.31 15.94 4.30
N GLY A 26 -5.70 14.79 4.56
CA GLY A 26 -5.05 14.43 5.83
C GLY A 26 -4.11 13.24 5.71
N GLU A 27 -3.98 12.67 4.51
CA GLU A 27 -3.05 11.59 4.18
C GLU A 27 -2.54 11.89 2.77
N ASP A 28 -1.29 11.52 2.52
CA ASP A 28 -0.67 11.45 1.21
C ASP A 28 -1.56 10.61 0.27
N GLY A 29 -2.54 11.27 -0.35
CA GLY A 29 -3.73 10.67 -0.96
C GLY A 29 -3.50 10.10 -2.36
N GLY A 30 -2.38 9.41 -2.54
CA GLY A 30 -2.01 8.71 -3.76
C GLY A 30 -1.81 7.20 -3.60
N VAL A 31 -2.11 6.59 -2.46
CA VAL A 31 -2.10 5.12 -2.26
C VAL A 31 -3.10 4.74 -1.16
N GLY A 32 -4.37 5.10 -1.34
CA GLY A 32 -5.44 4.56 -0.50
C GLY A 32 -5.68 3.10 -0.90
N ASP A 33 -4.77 2.21 -0.48
CA ASP A 33 -5.08 0.88 0.05
C ASP A 33 -3.78 0.08 0.29
N MET A 34 -2.84 0.06 -0.67
CA MET A 34 -1.70 -0.87 -0.58
C MET A 34 -0.51 -0.39 0.26
N GLY A 35 -0.20 0.91 0.21
CA GLY A 35 0.94 1.49 0.93
C GLY A 35 0.77 1.47 2.46
N SER A 36 -0.48 1.38 2.94
CA SER A 36 -0.81 1.18 4.35
C SER A 36 -0.77 -0.30 4.77
N VAL A 37 -0.82 -1.24 3.81
CA VAL A 37 -0.72 -2.69 4.07
C VAL A 37 0.71 -3.19 3.99
N ILE A 38 1.50 -2.67 3.02
CA ILE A 38 2.91 -2.99 2.85
C ILE A 38 3.74 -1.72 2.58
N SER A 39 4.64 -1.41 3.52
CA SER A 39 5.60 -0.32 3.35
C SER A 39 6.73 -0.73 2.40
N ARG A 40 7.44 0.25 1.84
CA ARG A 40 8.65 0.02 1.04
C ARG A 40 9.70 -0.79 1.82
N ASP A 41 9.85 -0.50 3.11
CA ASP A 41 10.80 -1.20 3.98
C ASP A 41 10.42 -2.66 4.13
N THR A 42 9.16 -2.96 4.43
CA THR A 42 8.67 -4.35 4.53
C THR A 42 8.79 -5.08 3.19
N PHE A 43 8.52 -4.43 2.06
CA PHE A 43 8.75 -5.00 0.73
C PHE A 43 10.22 -5.36 0.51
N ASN A 44 11.14 -4.49 0.92
CA ASN A 44 12.57 -4.73 0.81
C ASN A 44 13.06 -5.82 1.77
N GLU A 45 12.48 -5.93 2.97
CA GLU A 45 12.79 -7.02 3.91
C GLU A 45 12.28 -8.38 3.40
N LEU A 46 11.07 -8.43 2.84
CA LEU A 46 10.51 -9.64 2.25
C LEU A 46 11.33 -10.12 1.05
N LEU A 47 11.81 -9.19 0.22
CA LEU A 47 12.61 -9.49 -0.96
C LEU A 47 14.07 -9.05 -0.80
N LYS A 48 14.68 -9.43 0.33
CA LYS A 48 15.99 -8.96 0.80
C LYS A 48 17.14 -9.17 -0.19
N HIS A 49 17.20 -10.36 -0.80
CA HIS A 49 18.34 -10.79 -1.62
C HIS A 49 18.15 -10.58 -3.12
N ARG A 50 16.99 -10.05 -3.56
CA ARG A 50 16.67 -9.91 -5.00
C ARG A 50 17.66 -9.03 -5.78
N ASN A 51 18.41 -8.19 -5.08
CA ASN A 51 19.35 -7.22 -5.64
C ASN A 51 20.82 -7.60 -5.40
N ASP A 52 21.08 -8.81 -4.89
CA ASP A 52 22.43 -9.31 -4.72
C ASP A 52 23.12 -9.45 -6.08
N ALA A 53 24.45 -9.35 -6.12
CA ALA A 53 25.21 -9.32 -7.37
C ALA A 53 25.07 -10.59 -8.21
N GLY A 54 24.69 -11.71 -7.59
CA GLY A 54 24.44 -12.98 -8.27
C GLY A 54 23.07 -13.08 -8.96
N CYS A 55 22.16 -12.15 -8.72
CA CYS A 55 20.81 -12.19 -9.29
C CYS A 55 20.77 -11.51 -10.68
N PRO A 56 20.40 -12.22 -11.76
CA PRO A 56 20.28 -11.63 -13.10
C PRO A 56 19.23 -10.50 -13.17
N ALA A 57 18.21 -10.58 -12.31
CA ALA A 57 17.12 -9.60 -12.22
C ALA A 57 17.40 -8.45 -11.24
N LYS A 58 18.66 -8.23 -10.85
CA LYS A 58 19.05 -7.15 -9.94
C LYS A 58 18.52 -5.79 -10.43
N GLY A 59 17.78 -5.10 -9.57
CA GLY A 59 17.18 -3.78 -9.85
C GLY A 59 15.87 -3.83 -10.64
N PHE A 60 15.43 -4.99 -11.11
CA PHE A 60 14.20 -5.13 -11.91
C PHE A 60 12.93 -5.00 -11.05
N TYR A 61 12.88 -5.72 -9.92
CA TYR A 61 11.71 -5.74 -9.03
C TYR A 61 11.76 -4.56 -8.04
N THR A 62 11.09 -3.46 -8.39
CA THR A 62 11.02 -2.25 -7.55
C THR A 62 9.67 -2.12 -6.85
N TYR A 63 9.66 -1.46 -5.68
CA TYR A 63 8.43 -1.18 -4.95
C TYR A 63 7.48 -0.29 -5.75
N ASP A 64 8.02 0.70 -6.47
CA ASP A 64 7.22 1.62 -7.29
C ASP A 64 6.52 0.88 -8.42
N ALA A 65 7.21 -0.05 -9.09
CA ALA A 65 6.59 -0.89 -10.12
C ALA A 65 5.52 -1.82 -9.54
N PHE A 66 5.74 -2.37 -8.34
CA PHE A 66 4.75 -3.18 -7.65
C PHE A 66 3.48 -2.38 -7.32
N VAL A 67 3.63 -1.19 -6.73
CA VAL A 67 2.49 -0.31 -6.41
C VAL A 67 1.77 0.15 -7.67
N GLU A 68 2.50 0.49 -8.73
CA GLU A 68 1.89 0.89 -10.00
C GLU A 68 1.10 -0.25 -10.65
N ALA A 69 1.65 -1.48 -10.65
CA ALA A 69 0.95 -2.65 -11.15
C ALA A 69 -0.31 -2.96 -10.34
N ALA A 70 -0.27 -2.80 -9.02
CA ALA A 70 -1.42 -3.05 -8.15
C ALA A 70 -2.59 -2.10 -8.41
N LYS A 71 -2.35 -0.87 -8.88
CA LYS A 71 -3.42 0.06 -9.27
C LYS A 71 -4.29 -0.49 -10.42
N ALA A 72 -3.74 -1.37 -11.25
CA ALA A 72 -4.51 -2.05 -12.30
C ALA A 72 -5.45 -3.14 -11.77
N PHE A 73 -5.29 -3.55 -10.50
CA PHE A 73 -6.11 -4.57 -9.83
C PHE A 73 -6.71 -4.01 -8.54
N PRO A 74 -7.78 -3.20 -8.61
CA PRO A 74 -8.29 -2.45 -7.45
C PRO A 74 -8.75 -3.29 -6.25
N ALA A 75 -8.98 -4.59 -6.43
CA ALA A 75 -9.37 -5.53 -5.36
C ALA A 75 -8.15 -6.16 -4.64
N PHE A 76 -6.95 -6.05 -5.22
CA PHE A 76 -5.74 -6.71 -4.75
C PHE A 76 -5.16 -5.99 -3.53
N GLY A 77 -5.09 -6.70 -2.40
CA GLY A 77 -4.61 -6.16 -1.14
C GLY A 77 -5.59 -5.19 -0.47
N THR A 78 -6.80 -5.02 -1.04
CA THR A 78 -7.83 -4.06 -0.62
C THR A 78 -9.11 -4.71 -0.08
N THR A 79 -9.20 -6.04 -0.20
CA THR A 79 -10.40 -6.80 0.14
C THR A 79 -10.33 -7.35 1.56
N GLY A 80 -11.37 -7.09 2.36
CA GLY A 80 -11.50 -7.62 3.72
C GLY A 80 -10.82 -6.78 4.80
N ASP A 81 -10.64 -7.37 5.98
CA ASP A 81 -9.96 -6.70 7.10
C ASP A 81 -8.44 -6.58 6.87
N THR A 82 -7.78 -5.79 7.72
CA THR A 82 -6.33 -5.54 7.63
C THR A 82 -5.50 -6.83 7.64
N ASP A 83 -5.90 -7.82 8.44
CA ASP A 83 -5.17 -9.09 8.54
C ASP A 83 -5.34 -9.96 7.28
N THR A 84 -6.51 -9.89 6.64
CA THR A 84 -6.81 -10.53 5.36
C THR A 84 -5.98 -9.91 4.25
N ARG A 85 -5.95 -8.57 4.17
CA ARG A 85 -5.16 -7.81 3.20
C ARG A 85 -3.66 -8.07 3.32
N LYS A 86 -3.14 -8.11 4.56
CA LYS A 86 -1.73 -8.48 4.83
C LYS A 86 -1.44 -9.92 4.40
N ARG A 87 -2.34 -10.87 4.68
CA ARG A 87 -2.19 -12.27 4.28
C ARG A 87 -2.19 -12.44 2.76
N GLU A 88 -3.05 -11.72 2.05
CA GLU A 88 -3.10 -11.73 0.59
C GLU A 88 -1.76 -11.31 -0.03
N ILE A 89 -1.23 -10.16 0.40
CA ILE A 89 0.06 -9.65 -0.11
C ILE A 89 1.21 -10.61 0.25
N ALA A 90 1.24 -11.11 1.48
CA ALA A 90 2.26 -12.06 1.91
C ALA A 90 2.22 -13.36 1.08
N ALA A 91 1.02 -13.90 0.83
CA ALA A 91 0.84 -15.10 0.03
C ALA A 91 1.26 -14.88 -1.43
N PHE A 92 0.88 -13.74 -2.02
CA PHE A 92 1.29 -13.37 -3.38
C PHE A 92 2.81 -13.30 -3.49
N LEU A 93 3.46 -12.54 -2.62
CA LEU A 93 4.91 -12.38 -2.65
C LEU A 93 5.66 -13.69 -2.39
N ALA A 94 5.13 -14.56 -1.53
CA ALA A 94 5.71 -15.88 -1.28
C ALA A 94 5.68 -16.77 -2.53
N GLN A 95 4.54 -16.83 -3.22
CA GLN A 95 4.39 -17.61 -4.45
C GLN A 95 5.30 -17.07 -5.57
N THR A 96 5.31 -15.76 -5.80
CA THR A 96 6.17 -15.17 -6.84
C THR A 96 7.66 -15.34 -6.51
N SER A 97 8.04 -15.29 -5.23
CA SER A 97 9.43 -15.54 -4.81
C SER A 97 9.88 -16.98 -5.09
N HIS A 98 8.98 -17.96 -4.92
CA HIS A 98 9.27 -19.35 -5.24
C HIS A 98 9.54 -19.54 -6.75
N GLU A 99 8.77 -18.88 -7.61
CA GLU A 99 8.96 -18.95 -9.07
C GLU A 99 10.25 -18.28 -9.56
N THR A 100 10.86 -17.40 -8.77
CA THR A 100 12.05 -16.62 -9.15
C THR A 100 13.21 -16.78 -8.16
N THR A 101 13.36 -17.96 -7.54
CA THR A 101 14.43 -18.23 -6.56
C THR A 101 15.84 -18.24 -7.15
#